data_AF-A0A8X6S328-F1
#
_entry.id   AF-A0A8X6S328-F1
#
_cell.length_a   1.000
_cell.length_b   1.000
_cell.length_c   1.000
_cell.angle_alpha   90.00
_cell.angle_beta   90.00
_cell.angle_gamma   90.00
#
_symmetry.space_group_name_H-M   'P 1'
#
loop_
_entity.id
_entity.type
_entity.pdbx_description
1 polymer ?
#
loop_
_entity_poly.entity_id
_entity_poly.type
_entity_poly.pdbx_seq_one_letter_code
_entity_poly.pdbx_strand_id
1 'polypeptide(L)' 'MEPVGAYRIFERSEDHRMLRYTDYYGDGDSKAFDAVKDIYGKDSVTKLECIGHIQKKSWNKASKIEKQK' A
#
# COMPACT_ATOMS: atom_id res chain seq x y z
N MET A 1 -6.38 -2.11 -5.24
CA MET A 1 -6.55 -3.43 -4.57
C MET A 1 -7.80 -3.36 -3.72
N GLU A 2 -8.68 -4.36 -3.81
CA GLU A 2 -9.88 -4.40 -2.94
C GLU A 2 -9.46 -4.67 -1.49
N PRO A 3 -10.00 -3.95 -0.48
CA PRO A 3 -9.58 -4.08 0.92
C PRO A 3 -9.82 -5.49 1.48
N VAL A 4 -10.93 -6.12 1.11
CA VAL A 4 -11.26 -7.51 1.49
C VAL A 4 -10.25 -8.51 0.92
N GLY A 5 -9.77 -8.25 -0.30
CA GLY A 5 -8.75 -9.08 -0.94
C GLY A 5 -7.40 -8.97 -0.22
N ALA A 6 -7.00 -7.76 0.14
CA ALA A 6 -5.77 -7.52 0.92
C ALA A 6 -5.82 -8.25 2.27
N TYR A 7 -6.92 -8.08 3.01
CA TYR A 7 -7.12 -8.72 4.31
C TYR A 7 -7.03 -10.25 4.22
N ARG A 8 -7.75 -10.88 3.28
CA ARG A 8 -7.72 -12.35 3.07
C ARG A 8 -6.32 -12.89 2.76
N ILE A 9 -5.48 -12.13 2.06
CA ILE A 9 -4.11 -12.56 1.75
C ILE A 9 -3.25 -12.60 3.01
N PHE A 10 -3.37 -11.57 3.86
CA PHE A 10 -2.60 -11.48 5.10
C PHE A 10 -3.07 -12.53 6.13
N GLU A 11 -4.38 -12.71 6.28
CA GLU A 11 -4.97 -13.73 7.16
C GLU A 11 -4.54 -15.14 6.74
N ARG A 12 -4.65 -15.46 5.45
CA ARG A 12 -4.24 -16.77 4.92
C ARG A 12 -2.76 -17.05 5.12
N SER A 13 -1.89 -16.04 5.06
CA SER A 13 -0.45 -16.23 5.27
C SER A 13 -0.13 -16.60 6.71
N GLU A 14 -0.81 -15.96 7.67
CA GLU A 14 -0.62 -16.28 9.08
C GLU A 14 -1.15 -17.69 9.39
N ASP A 15 -2.35 -18.03 8.92
CA ASP A 15 -2.98 -19.33 9.17
C ASP A 15 -2.22 -20.50 8.52
N HIS A 16 -1.97 -20.44 7.22
CA HIS A 16 -1.45 -21.59 6.47
C HIS A 16 0.06 -21.73 6.52
N ARG A 17 0.79 -20.65 6.82
CA ARG A 17 2.26 -20.61 6.70
C ARG A 17 2.95 -20.10 7.96
N MET A 18 2.20 -19.61 8.95
CA MET A 18 2.75 -18.98 10.15
C MET A 18 3.68 -17.80 9.80
N LEU A 19 3.39 -17.10 8.69
CA LEU A 19 4.16 -15.98 8.16
C LEU A 19 3.36 -14.69 8.20
N ARG A 20 4.02 -13.62 8.63
CA ARG A 20 3.46 -12.26 8.69
C ARG A 20 4.09 -11.37 7.64
N TYR A 21 3.26 -10.64 6.93
CA TYR A 21 3.73 -9.57 6.04
C TYR A 21 3.94 -8.29 6.84
N THR A 22 5.15 -7.75 6.79
CA THR A 22 5.53 -6.49 7.46
C THR A 22 5.35 -5.27 6.57
N ASP A 23 5.35 -5.48 5.26
CA ASP A 23 5.38 -4.39 4.27
C ASP A 23 4.26 -4.55 3.25
N TYR A 24 3.51 -3.46 3.05
CA TYR A 24 2.44 -3.37 2.06
C TYR A 24 2.87 -2.47 0.90
N TYR A 25 3.03 -3.07 -0.28
CA TYR A 25 3.30 -2.33 -1.52
C TYR A 25 2.00 -2.02 -2.25
N GLY A 26 1.71 -0.73 -2.46
CA GLY A 26 0.50 -0.28 -3.16
C GLY A 26 0.70 0.97 -4.02
N ASP A 27 -0.13 1.10 -5.06
CA ASP A 27 -0.19 2.27 -5.95
C ASP A 27 -1.02 3.40 -5.31
N GLY A 28 -0.65 3.83 -4.10
CA GLY A 28 -1.40 4.85 -3.36
C GLY A 28 -2.76 4.38 -2.78
N ASP A 29 -3.15 3.12 -2.96
CA ASP A 29 -4.35 2.51 -2.38
C ASP A 29 -4.37 2.65 -0.86
N SER A 30 -5.20 3.57 -0.36
CA SER A 30 -5.22 3.92 1.06
C SER A 30 -6.24 3.10 1.85
N LYS A 31 -7.35 2.71 1.22
CA LYS A 31 -8.40 1.88 1.86
C LYS A 31 -7.94 0.45 2.11
N ALA A 32 -7.22 -0.15 1.17
CA ALA A 32 -6.72 -1.50 1.32
C ALA A 32 -5.60 -1.59 2.38
N PHE A 33 -4.73 -0.58 2.44
CA PHE A 33 -3.73 -0.49 3.50
C PHE A 33 -4.39 -0.33 4.88
N ASP A 34 -5.38 0.55 5.02
CA ASP A 34 -6.04 0.78 6.31
C ASP A 34 -6.68 -0.48 6.89
N ALA A 35 -7.20 -1.36 6.02
CA ALA A 35 -7.76 -2.65 6.41
C ALA A 35 -6.74 -3.66 6.94
N VAL A 36 -5.46 -3.52 6.59
CA VAL A 36 -4.39 -4.47 6.98
C VAL A 36 -3.34 -3.88 7.93
N LYS A 37 -3.33 -2.55 8.15
CA LYS A 37 -2.29 -1.86 8.94
C LYS A 37 -2.15 -2.42 10.35
N ASP A 38 -3.28 -2.80 10.96
CA ASP A 38 -3.36 -3.26 12.35
C ASP A 38 -3.62 -4.77 12.47
N ILE A 39 -3.46 -5.54 11.40
CA ILE A 39 -3.92 -6.95 11.37
C ILE A 39 -3.20 -7.86 12.38
N TYR A 40 -1.93 -7.57 12.69
CA TYR A 40 -1.14 -8.32 13.68
C TYR A 40 -0.96 -7.56 15.01
N GLY A 41 -1.68 -6.44 15.19
CA GLY A 41 -1.46 -5.48 16.27
C GLY A 41 -1.21 -4.06 15.74
N LYS A 42 -1.08 -3.08 16.63
CA LYS A 42 -1.01 -1.67 16.25
C LYS A 42 0.20 -1.36 15.37
N ASP A 43 -0.04 -0.75 14.20
CA ASP A 43 0.98 -0.33 13.22
C ASP A 43 1.94 -1.46 12.80
N SER A 44 1.42 -2.69 12.70
CA SER A 44 2.25 -3.86 12.39
C SER A 44 2.73 -3.92 10.93
N VAL A 45 2.05 -3.20 10.04
CA VAL A 45 2.33 -3.23 8.59
C VAL A 45 2.70 -1.83 8.11
N THR A 46 3.88 -1.71 7.49
CA THR A 46 4.38 -0.47 6.92
C THR A 46 3.93 -0.30 5.47
N LYS A 47 3.37 0.86 5.12
CA LYS A 47 3.01 1.18 3.72
C LYS A 47 4.25 1.64 2.96
N LEU A 48 4.53 0.99 1.84
CA LEU A 48 5.55 1.38 0.87
C LEU A 48 4.90 1.74 -0.46
N GLU A 49 5.41 2.79 -1.10
CA GLU A 49 4.98 3.20 -2.44
C GLU A 49 5.90 2.62 -3.51
N CYS A 50 5.31 2.18 -4.62
CA CYS A 50 6.08 1.70 -5.77
C CYS A 50 6.86 2.84 -6.42
N ILE A 51 8.09 2.56 -6.88
CA ILE A 51 8.96 3.55 -7.57
C ILE A 51 8.24 4.17 -8.77
N GLY A 52 7.51 3.37 -9.56
CA GLY A 52 6.73 3.88 -10.69
C GLY A 52 5.63 4.87 -10.27
N HIS A 53 5.01 4.65 -9.11
CA HIS A 53 4.02 5.59 -8.57
C HIS A 53 4.68 6.91 -8.15
N ILE A 54 5.84 6.83 -7.49
CA ILE A 54 6.63 8.01 -7.09
C ILE A 54 7.03 8.81 -8.34
N GLN A 55 7.54 8.15 -9.39
CA GLN A 55 7.90 8.81 -10.65
C GLN A 55 6.70 9.50 -11.30
N LYS A 56 5.56 8.82 -11.42
CA LYS A 56 4.33 9.37 -11.99
C LYS A 56 3.84 10.59 -11.20
N LYS A 57 3.86 10.51 -9.87
CA LYS A 57 3.50 11.62 -8.97
C LYS A 57 4.40 12.83 -9.19
N SER A 58 5.71 12.61 -9.28
CA SER A 58 6.70 13.67 -9.56
C SER A 58 6.49 14.30 -10.94
N TRP A 59 6.30 13.49 -11.98
CA TRP A 59 6.01 13.97 -13.34
C TRP A 59 4.75 14.83 -13.40
N ASN A 60 3.65 14.38 -12.79
CA ASN A 60 2.40 15.12 -12.76
C ASN A 60 2.54 16.48 -12.06
N LYS A 61 3.34 16.55 -10.98
CA LYS A 61 3.66 17.83 -10.31
C LYS A 61 4.43 18.77 -11.24
N ALA A 62 5.47 18.27 -11.91
CA ALA A 62 6.26 19.06 -12.86
C ALA A 62 5.39 19.60 -14.00
N SER A 63 4.59 18.75 -14.64
CA SER A 63 3.70 19.14 -15.74
C SER A 63 2.65 20.20 -15.32
N LYS A 64 2.19 20.15 -14.06
CA LYS A 64 1.26 21.17 -13.54
C LYS A 64 1.94 22.53 -13.38
N ILE A 65 3.21 22.56 -12.98
CA ILE A 65 4.00 23.81 -12.86
C ILE A 65 4.25 24.41 -14.24
N GLU A 66 4.57 23.58 -15.24
CA GLU A 66 4.79 24.03 -16.62
C GLU A 66 3.53 24.67 -17.23
N LYS A 67 2.34 24.09 -16.96
CA LYS A 67 1.06 24.63 -17.44
C LYS A 67 0.58 25.90 -16.72
N GLN A 68 1.19 26.23 -15.59
CA GLN A 68 0.89 27.45 -14.82
C GLN A 68 1.82 28.62 -15.20
N LYS A 69 2.81 28.38 -16.06
CA LYS A 69 3.58 29.42 -16.73
C LYS A 69 2.88 29.84 -18.02
#